data_AF-A0AAD7A7Y3-F1
#
_entry.id   AF-A0AAD7A7Y3-F1
#
_cell.length_a   1.000
_cell.length_b   1.000
_cell.length_c   1.000
_cell.angle_alpha   90.00
_cell.angle_beta   90.00
_cell.angle_gamma   90.00
#
_symmetry.space_group_name_H-M   'P 1'
#
loop_
_entity.id
_entity.type
_entity.pdbx_description
1 polymer ?
#
loop_
_entity_poly.entity_id
_entity_poly.type
_entity_poly.pdbx_seq_one_letter_code
_entity_poly.pdbx_strand_id
1 'polypeptide(L)'
;RVLWITGIAGSGKSTLSATVMENLRENKTPVAAQFFISRNIPETTDPAKIIPTIALQLAEFSPVAAGIIHNVLEGGFPPTRQKQVEELLIAPIQELSKSGNAVIILIDALDE
;
A
#
# COMPACT_ATOMS: atom_id res chain seq x y z
N ARG A 1 -6.99 -6.34 8.79
CA ARG A 1 -6.91 -7.80 8.55
C ARG A 1 -5.89 -8.01 7.43
N VAL A 2 -5.13 -9.10 7.43
CA VAL A 2 -4.20 -9.43 6.34
C VAL A 2 -4.73 -10.65 5.60
N LEU A 3 -4.85 -10.56 4.29
CA LEU A 3 -5.14 -11.69 3.40
C LEU A 3 -3.87 -11.98 2.63
N TRP A 4 -3.40 -13.23 2.66
CA TRP A 4 -2.14 -13.64 2.08
C TRP A 4 -2.39 -14.75 1.07
N ILE A 5 -2.00 -14.52 -0.18
CA ILE A 5 -2.20 -15.46 -1.29
C ILE A 5 -0.85 -16.05 -1.67
N THR A 6 -0.72 -17.37 -1.63
CA THR A 6 0.50 -18.11 -2.00
C THR A 6 0.20 -19.19 -3.02
N GLY A 7 1.23 -19.62 -3.75
CA GLY A 7 1.11 -20.63 -4.77
C GLY A 7 2.34 -20.67 -5.67
N ILE A 8 2.50 -21.77 -6.40
CA ILE A 8 3.61 -21.98 -7.33
C ILE A 8 3.68 -20.90 -8.41
N ALA A 9 4.85 -20.72 -9.03
CA ALA A 9 4.99 -19.85 -10.20
C ALA A 9 4.00 -20.27 -11.31
N GLY A 10 3.37 -19.29 -11.97
CA GLY A 10 2.38 -19.56 -13.02
C GLY A 10 0.99 -19.98 -12.53
N SER A 11 0.74 -20.08 -11.21
CA SER A 11 -0.60 -20.41 -10.67
C SER A 11 -1.66 -19.30 -10.83
N GLY A 12 -1.30 -18.16 -11.42
CA GLY A 12 -2.23 -17.05 -11.66
C GLY A 12 -2.46 -16.10 -10.48
N LYS A 13 -1.54 -16.04 -9.49
CA LYS A 13 -1.64 -15.13 -8.34
C LYS A 13 -1.83 -13.66 -8.75
N SER A 14 -0.98 -13.14 -9.62
CA SER A 14 -1.11 -11.77 -10.14
C SER A 14 -2.37 -11.58 -10.99
N THR A 15 -2.83 -12.62 -11.69
CA THR A 15 -4.13 -12.59 -12.38
C THR A 15 -5.27 -12.43 -11.38
N LEU A 16 -5.24 -13.15 -10.26
CA LEU A 16 -6.23 -13.01 -9.19
C LEU A 16 -6.17 -11.61 -8.56
N SER A 17 -4.97 -11.09 -8.27
CA SER A 17 -4.79 -9.71 -7.78
C SER A 17 -5.43 -8.69 -8.73
N ALA A 18 -5.20 -8.81 -10.04
CA ALA A 18 -5.81 -7.96 -11.06
C ALA A 18 -7.34 -8.10 -11.10
N THR A 19 -7.87 -9.33 -11.03
CA THR A 19 -9.32 -9.58 -10.97
C THR A 19 -9.97 -8.96 -9.71
N VAL A 20 -9.31 -9.03 -8.55
CA VAL A 20 -9.80 -8.39 -7.33
C VAL A 20 -9.86 -6.88 -7.50
N MET A 21 -8.80 -6.25 -8.04
CA MET A 21 -8.78 -4.82 -8.31
C MET A 21 -9.87 -4.39 -9.31
N GLU A 22 -10.11 -5.19 -10.34
CA GLU A 22 -11.20 -4.99 -11.30
C GLU A 22 -12.56 -4.96 -10.59
N ASN A 23 -12.83 -5.99 -9.80
CA ASN A 23 -14.10 -6.13 -9.10
C ASN A 23 -14.33 -5.01 -8.08
N LEU A 24 -13.29 -4.57 -7.36
CA LEU A 24 -13.39 -3.43 -6.45
C LEU A 24 -13.75 -2.15 -7.21
N ARG A 25 -13.13 -1.92 -8.38
CA ARG A 25 -13.42 -0.77 -9.22
C ARG A 25 -14.84 -0.78 -9.77
N GLU A 26 -15.30 -1.92 -10.29
CA GLU A 26 -16.68 -2.09 -10.79
C GLU A 26 -17.73 -1.81 -9.71
N ASN A 27 -17.46 -2.25 -8.47
CA ASN A 27 -18.33 -2.01 -7.32
C ASN A 27 -18.15 -0.62 -6.68
N LYS A 28 -17.30 0.25 -7.25
CA LYS A 28 -16.96 1.58 -6.71
C LYS A 28 -16.43 1.53 -5.27
N THR A 29 -15.78 0.43 -4.91
CA THR A 29 -15.10 0.28 -3.63
C THR A 29 -13.73 0.95 -3.71
N PRO A 30 -13.45 1.99 -2.90
CA PRO A 30 -12.18 2.69 -2.96
C PRO A 30 -11.01 1.78 -2.54
N VAL A 31 -9.91 1.89 -3.28
CA VAL A 31 -8.61 1.30 -2.92
C VAL A 31 -7.67 2.42 -2.53
N ALA A 32 -7.12 2.34 -1.31
CA ALA A 32 -6.32 3.39 -0.73
C ALA A 32 -4.89 3.39 -1.27
N ALA A 33 -4.36 2.21 -1.60
CA ALA A 33 -3.08 2.08 -2.28
C ALA A 33 -2.93 0.74 -3.00
N GLN A 34 -2.08 0.73 -4.02
CA GLN A 34 -1.63 -0.48 -4.70
C GLN A 34 -0.12 -0.40 -5.01
N PHE A 35 0.55 -1.53 -4.90
CA PHE A 35 1.94 -1.68 -5.31
C PHE A 35 2.16 -3.04 -5.98
N PHE A 36 2.89 -3.06 -7.09
CA PHE A 36 3.25 -4.28 -7.80
C PHE A 36 4.75 -4.29 -8.01
N ILE A 37 5.40 -5.39 -7.65
CA ILE A 37 6.82 -5.60 -7.92
C ILE A 37 6.98 -6.30 -9.26
N SER A 38 7.76 -5.71 -10.15
CA SER A 38 8.03 -6.24 -11.48
C SER A 38 9.52 -6.16 -11.79
N ARG A 39 10.15 -7.31 -12.05
CA ARG A 39 11.54 -7.35 -12.55
C ARG A 39 11.75 -6.57 -13.85
N ASN A 40 10.68 -6.33 -14.61
CA ASN A 40 10.72 -5.55 -15.85
C ASN A 40 10.57 -4.03 -15.63
N ILE A 41 10.25 -3.59 -14.41
CA ILE A 41 10.06 -2.18 -14.04
C ILE A 41 11.00 -1.87 -12.86
N PRO A 42 12.25 -1.44 -13.13
CA PRO A 42 13.29 -1.23 -12.11
C PRO A 42 12.86 -0.31 -10.95
N GLU A 43 11.91 0.58 -11.20
CA GLU A 43 11.38 1.49 -10.19
C GLU A 43 10.61 0.77 -9.08
N THR A 44 10.11 -0.44 -9.36
CA THR A 44 9.29 -1.24 -8.45
C THR A 44 10.06 -2.36 -7.75
N THR A 45 11.31 -2.62 -8.13
CA THR A 45 12.11 -3.72 -7.58
C THR A 45 12.88 -3.35 -6.32
N ASP A 46 12.99 -2.05 -6.00
CA ASP A 46 13.64 -1.60 -4.77
C ASP A 46 12.66 -1.68 -3.59
N PRO A 47 12.86 -2.59 -2.62
CA PRO A 47 11.96 -2.72 -1.48
C PRO A 47 11.92 -1.47 -0.59
N ALA A 48 12.93 -0.59 -0.69
CA ALA A 48 12.94 0.69 0.03
C ALA A 48 11.86 1.67 -0.48
N LYS A 49 11.31 1.46 -1.67
CA LYS A 49 10.28 2.32 -2.26
C LYS A 49 8.85 1.91 -1.93
N ILE A 50 8.63 0.66 -1.48
CA ILE A 50 7.28 0.14 -1.19
C ILE A 50 6.54 1.05 -0.21
N ILE A 51 7.15 1.33 0.95
CA ILE A 51 6.50 2.12 2.01
C ILE A 51 6.29 3.59 1.58
N PRO A 52 7.29 4.31 1.05
CA PRO A 52 7.08 5.68 0.55
C PRO A 52 6.02 5.79 -0.54
N THR A 53 5.99 4.84 -1.49
CA THR A 53 4.98 4.85 -2.56
C THR A 53 3.58 4.61 -2.01
N ILE A 54 3.40 3.69 -1.07
CA ILE A 54 2.10 3.48 -0.42
C ILE A 54 1.70 4.71 0.41
N ALA A 55 2.64 5.32 1.15
CA ALA A 55 2.38 6.53 1.93
C ALA A 55 1.90 7.68 1.05
N LEU A 56 2.55 7.92 -0.09
CA LEU A 56 2.10 8.92 -1.06
C LEU A 56 0.66 8.67 -1.52
N GLN A 57 0.33 7.43 -1.90
CA GLN A 57 -1.04 7.07 -2.31
C GLN A 57 -2.06 7.26 -1.17
N LEU A 58 -1.70 6.94 0.09
CA LEU A 58 -2.55 7.20 1.24
C LEU A 58 -2.81 8.70 1.45
N ALA A 59 -1.80 9.54 1.25
CA ALA A 59 -1.95 11.00 1.33
C ALA A 59 -2.88 11.53 0.23
N GLU A 60 -2.77 11.02 -1.00
CA GLU A 60 -3.69 11.35 -2.09
C GLU A 60 -5.11 10.85 -1.83
N PHE A 61 -5.24 9.70 -1.16
CA PHE A 61 -6.52 9.07 -0.83
C PHE A 61 -7.31 9.84 0.23
N SER A 62 -6.64 10.44 1.23
CA SER A 62 -7.34 11.09 2.34
C SER A 62 -6.57 12.26 2.94
N PRO A 63 -7.23 13.43 3.14
CA PRO A 63 -6.63 14.58 3.83
C PRO A 63 -6.12 14.26 5.24
N VAL A 64 -6.77 13.31 5.93
CA VAL A 64 -6.34 12.87 7.27
C VAL A 64 -4.99 12.17 7.21
N ALA A 65 -4.83 11.24 6.26
CA ALA A 65 -3.56 10.56 6.05
C ALA A 65 -2.49 11.54 5.56
N ALA A 66 -2.84 12.48 4.66
CA ALA A 66 -1.94 13.52 4.19
C ALA A 66 -1.39 14.37 5.35
N GLY A 67 -2.25 14.80 6.28
CA GLY A 67 -1.83 15.57 7.44
C GLY A 67 -0.87 14.80 8.36
N ILE A 68 -1.15 13.52 8.61
CA ILE A 68 -0.26 12.66 9.42
C ILE A 68 1.10 12.50 8.74
N ILE A 69 1.10 12.15 7.46
CA ILE A 69 2.33 11.93 6.69
C ILE A 69 3.14 13.22 6.58
N HIS A 70 2.49 14.36 6.33
CA HIS A 70 3.15 15.66 6.31
C HIS A 70 3.85 15.96 7.65
N ASN A 71 3.15 15.78 8.78
CA ASN A 71 3.74 16.00 10.11
C ASN A 71 4.96 15.10 10.39
N VAL A 72 4.93 13.84 9.93
CA VAL A 72 6.10 12.95 10.03
C VAL A 72 7.26 13.51 9.23
N LEU A 73 7.00 13.93 7.98
CA LEU A 73 8.04 14.43 7.07
C LEU A 73 8.61 15.80 7.47
N GLU A 74 7.87 16.65 8.18
CA GLU A 74 8.40 17.88 8.80
C GLU A 74 9.52 17.58 9.82
N GLY A 75 9.45 16.42 10.49
CA GLY A 75 10.51 15.92 11.37
C GLY A 75 11.68 15.25 10.64
N GLY A 76 11.61 15.16 9.31
CA GLY A 76 12.54 14.44 8.45
C GLY A 76 12.04 13.03 8.10
N PHE A 77 12.59 12.48 7.01
CA PHE A 77 12.22 11.14 6.56
C PHE A 77 12.66 10.06 7.56
N PRO A 78 11.79 9.11 7.96
CA PRO A 78 12.14 8.14 9.00
C PRO A 78 13.34 7.26 8.59
N PRO A 79 14.38 7.16 9.45
CA PRO A 79 15.69 6.64 9.06
C PRO A 79 15.76 5.10 8.97
N THR A 80 14.76 4.39 9.49
CA THR A 80 14.72 2.92 9.48
C THR A 80 13.43 2.41 8.85
N ARG A 81 13.49 1.23 8.23
CA ARG A 81 12.30 0.59 7.65
C ARG A 81 11.19 0.37 8.67
N GLN A 82 11.55 -0.01 9.91
CA GLN A 82 10.58 -0.19 10.99
C GLN A 82 9.83 1.11 11.27
N LYS A 83 10.55 2.24 11.43
CA LYS A 83 9.92 3.55 11.62
C LYS A 83 9.09 3.99 10.42
N GLN A 84 9.54 3.72 9.19
CA GLN A 84 8.75 4.01 8.00
C GLN A 84 7.42 3.24 8.02
N VAL A 85 7.43 1.96 8.38
CA VAL A 85 6.21 1.16 8.54
C VAL A 85 5.33 1.74 9.64
N GLU A 86 5.88 2.06 10.81
CA GLU A 86 5.10 2.58 11.93
C GLU A 86 4.48 3.95 11.63
N GLU A 87 5.29 4.89 11.16
CA GLU A 87 4.94 6.31 11.05
C GLU A 87 4.27 6.66 9.71
N LEU A 88 4.68 6.04 8.59
CA LEU A 88 4.15 6.37 7.25
C LEU A 88 3.09 5.39 6.74
N LEU A 89 2.94 4.22 7.36
CA LEU A 89 1.95 3.22 6.96
C LEU A 89 0.93 2.94 8.07
N ILE A 90 1.37 2.47 9.24
CA ILE A 90 0.47 2.02 10.30
C ILE A 90 -0.29 3.19 10.93
N ALA A 91 0.38 4.27 11.32
CA ALA A 91 -0.29 5.41 11.94
C ALA A 91 -1.37 6.04 11.04
N PRO A 92 -1.12 6.32 9.74
CA PRO A 92 -2.16 6.80 8.84
C PRO A 92 -3.33 5.82 8.69
N ILE A 93 -3.07 4.52 8.50
CA ILE A 93 -4.12 3.50 8.35
C ILE A 93 -4.99 3.39 9.60
N GLN A 94 -4.37 3.46 10.79
CA GLN A 94 -5.08 3.41 12.06
C GLN A 94 -6.05 4.59 12.21
N GLU A 95 -5.62 5.79 11.83
CA GLU A 95 -6.51 6.96 11.87
C GLU A 95 -7.65 6.85 10.86
N LEU A 96 -7.34 6.45 9.63
CA LEU A 96 -8.37 6.24 8.60
C LEU A 96 -9.40 5.20 9.03
N SER A 97 -8.99 4.15 9.73
CA SER A 97 -9.87 3.08 10.20
C SER A 97 -10.88 3.55 11.25
N LYS A 98 -10.61 4.65 11.97
CA LYS A 98 -11.57 5.23 12.94
C LYS A 98 -12.80 5.83 12.27
N SER A 99 -12.69 6.21 11.00
CA SER A 99 -13.81 6.78 10.23
C SER A 99 -14.88 5.75 9.84
N GLY A 100 -14.66 4.47 10.13
CA GLY A 100 -15.56 3.37 9.76
C GLY A 100 -15.43 2.91 8.30
N ASN A 101 -14.62 3.59 7.50
CA ASN A 101 -14.33 3.19 6.12
C ASN A 101 -13.28 2.08 6.06
N ALA A 102 -13.47 1.12 5.16
CA ALA A 102 -12.47 0.11 4.88
C ALA A 102 -11.28 0.74 4.13
N VAL A 103 -10.06 0.52 4.64
CA VAL A 103 -8.81 0.89 3.96
C VAL A 103 -8.27 -0.36 3.27
N ILE A 104 -8.30 -0.38 1.94
CA ILE A 104 -7.81 -1.50 1.14
C ILE A 104 -6.45 -1.14 0.55
N ILE A 105 -5.46 -1.99 0.78
CA ILE A 105 -4.13 -1.90 0.19
C ILE A 105 -3.80 -3.24 -0.45
N LEU A 106 -3.42 -3.21 -1.73
CA LEU A 106 -3.00 -4.39 -2.47
C LEU A 106 -1.49 -4.34 -2.74
N ILE A 107 -0.79 -5.41 -2.37
CA ILE A 107 0.62 -5.59 -2.71
C ILE A 107 0.76 -6.94 -3.40
N ASP A 108 1.24 -6.92 -4.63
CA ASP A 108 1.41 -8.12 -5.44
C ASP A 108 2.89 -8.35 -5.80
N ALA A 109 3.26 -9.61 -5.98
CA ALA A 109 4.62 -10.09 -6.24
C ALA A 109 5.66 -9.72 -5.15
N LEU A 110 5.29 -9.76 -3.85
CA LEU A 110 6.21 -9.44 -2.74
C LEU A 110 7.42 -10.39 -2.63
N ASP A 111 7.36 -11.55 -3.28
CA ASP A 111 8.40 -12.57 -3.32
C ASP A 111 9.39 -12.44 -4.50
N GLU A 112 9.17 -11.50 -5.41
CA GLU A 112 10.04 -11.23 -6.57
C GLU A 112 11.27 -10.36 -6.25
#